data_AF-A0A4R6BHH7-F1
#
_entry.id   AF-A0A4R6BHH7-F1
#
_cell.length_a   1.000
_cell.length_b   1.000
_cell.length_c   1.000
_cell.angle_alpha   90.00
_cell.angle_beta   90.00
_cell.angle_gamma   90.00
#
_symmetry.space_group_name_H-M   'P 1'
#
loop_
_entity.id
_entity.type
_entity.pdbx_description
1 polymer ?
#
loop_
_entity_poly.entity_id
_entity_poly.type
_entity_poly.pdbx_seq_one_letter_code
_entity_poly.pdbx_strand_id
1 'polypeptide(L)'
;MTIYDQHMHTLYSFDSEAQLRDYLTQTKAPVVTTEHLEFDNPDDGGRDNLPDYARMKATQPALAEKFPTEFLLGIEAGYFAPADARFRQYLDNHDFDLTLLSFHHDGHYDYLDEQLITMPAKQQLE
;
A
#
# COMPACT_ATOMS: atom_id res chain seq x y z
N MET A 1 18.12 18.40 1.00
CA MET A 1 16.99 17.52 0.69
C MET A 1 17.39 16.12 1.12
N THR A 2 16.65 15.50 2.03
CA THR A 2 16.87 14.10 2.41
C THR A 2 16.27 13.23 1.31
N ILE A 3 17.02 12.27 0.80
CA ILE A 3 16.54 11.30 -0.20
C ILE A 3 16.24 10.00 0.54
N TYR A 4 15.01 9.53 0.42
CA TYR A 4 14.56 8.26 0.97
C TYR A 4 13.41 7.72 0.12
N ASP A 5 13.22 6.41 0.19
CA ASP A 5 12.17 5.71 -0.52
C ASP A 5 10.82 5.98 0.15
N GLN A 6 9.81 6.26 -0.65
CA GLN A 6 8.47 6.64 -0.23
C GLN A 6 7.40 5.69 -0.77
N HIS A 7 7.77 4.60 -1.44
CA HIS A 7 6.83 3.62 -1.98
C HIS A 7 7.42 2.22 -1.85
N MET A 8 7.03 1.51 -0.79
CA MET A 8 7.48 0.14 -0.53
C MET A 8 6.45 -0.66 0.27
N HIS A 9 6.46 -1.98 0.08
CA HIS A 9 5.51 -2.92 0.69
C HIS A 9 6.23 -3.89 1.61
N THR A 10 5.54 -4.33 2.66
CA THR A 10 6.02 -5.37 3.57
C THR A 10 4.98 -6.47 3.72
N LEU A 11 5.21 -7.41 4.64
CA LEU A 11 4.26 -8.45 5.05
C LEU A 11 2.86 -7.95 5.46
N TYR A 12 2.65 -6.63 5.57
CA TYR A 12 1.33 -6.03 5.80
C TYR A 12 0.52 -5.80 4.52
N SER A 13 1.14 -5.91 3.34
CA SER A 13 0.48 -5.96 2.04
C SER A 13 0.16 -7.41 1.65
N PHE A 14 -0.96 -7.63 0.96
CA PHE A 14 -1.47 -8.97 0.64
C PHE A 14 -0.59 -9.76 -0.36
N ASP A 15 0.24 -9.05 -1.12
CA ASP A 15 1.07 -9.54 -2.22
C ASP A 15 2.58 -9.51 -1.91
N SER A 16 2.97 -9.17 -0.68
CA SER A 16 4.36 -9.02 -0.28
C SER A 16 4.77 -9.98 0.84
N GLU A 17 5.96 -10.56 0.68
CA GLU A 17 6.61 -11.37 1.72
C GLU A 17 7.77 -10.63 2.41
N ALA A 18 7.99 -9.35 2.09
CA ALA A 18 9.16 -8.61 2.52
C ALA A 18 9.09 -8.20 4.00
N GLN A 19 10.16 -8.41 4.76
CA GLN A 19 10.23 -7.97 6.15
C GLN A 19 10.75 -6.54 6.24
N LEU A 20 10.09 -5.67 7.02
CA LEU A 20 10.53 -4.29 7.25
C LEU A 20 12.01 -4.19 7.68
N ARG A 21 12.47 -5.14 8.49
CA ARG A 21 13.87 -5.21 8.96
C ARG A 21 14.88 -5.30 7.80
N ASP A 22 14.51 -5.93 6.69
CA ASP A 22 15.41 -6.16 5.56
C ASP A 22 15.67 -4.83 4.83
N TYR A 23 14.67 -3.93 4.77
CA TYR A 23 14.86 -2.53 4.32
C TYR A 23 15.72 -1.73 5.30
N LEU A 24 15.47 -1.85 6.61
CA LEU A 24 16.20 -1.11 7.65
C LEU A 24 17.69 -1.42 7.71
N THR A 25 18.11 -2.61 7.25
CA THR A 25 19.54 -2.95 7.15
C THR A 25 20.24 -2.28 5.97
N GLN A 26 19.49 -1.71 5.03
CA GLN A 26 20.02 -1.11 3.80
C GLN A 26 20.10 0.43 3.87
N THR A 27 19.44 1.06 4.85
CA THR A 27 19.38 2.53 4.93
C THR A 27 19.48 3.05 6.36
N LYS A 28 19.90 4.31 6.47
CA LYS A 28 19.81 5.13 7.70
C LYS A 28 18.91 6.36 7.51
N ALA A 29 18.33 6.51 6.32
CA ALA A 29 17.36 7.55 6.02
C ALA A 29 15.99 7.19 6.63
N PRO A 30 15.06 8.15 6.75
CA PRO A 30 13.69 7.87 7.17
C PRO A 30 13.07 6.74 6.34
N VAL A 31 12.22 5.94 6.97
CA VAL A 31 11.51 4.83 6.32
C VAL A 31 10.01 5.04 6.47
N VAL A 32 9.31 4.96 5.35
CA VAL A 32 7.84 4.95 5.27
C VAL A 32 7.43 3.73 4.45
N THR A 33 6.62 2.85 5.02
CA THR A 33 5.98 1.78 4.22
C THR A 33 4.64 2.27 3.72
N THR A 34 4.21 1.82 2.55
CA THR A 34 2.98 2.24 1.89
C THR A 34 2.19 1.00 1.52
N GLU A 35 1.68 0.32 2.54
CA GLU A 35 1.01 -0.97 2.35
C GLU A 35 -0.26 -0.81 1.50
N HIS A 36 -0.62 -1.85 0.75
CA HIS A 36 -1.82 -1.81 -0.07
C HIS A 36 -3.09 -1.75 0.77
N LEU A 37 -3.90 -0.73 0.53
CA LEU A 37 -5.32 -0.69 0.83
C LEU A 37 -6.09 -0.91 -0.47
N GLU A 38 -6.82 -2.01 -0.58
CA GLU A 38 -7.64 -2.30 -1.76
C GLU A 38 -9.04 -2.80 -1.37
N PHE A 39 -10.06 -2.30 -2.05
CA PHE A 39 -11.45 -2.72 -1.83
C PHE A 39 -11.98 -3.46 -3.05
N ASP A 40 -12.66 -4.58 -2.80
CA ASP A 40 -13.18 -5.45 -3.86
C ASP A 40 -12.09 -5.91 -4.86
N ASN A 41 -10.90 -6.27 -4.35
CA ASN A 41 -9.72 -6.58 -5.16
C ASN A 41 -9.94 -7.80 -6.08
N PRO A 42 -9.88 -7.66 -7.41
CA PRO A 42 -10.08 -8.78 -8.34
C PRO A 42 -9.01 -9.88 -8.20
N ASP A 43 -7.77 -9.52 -7.87
CA ASP A 43 -6.65 -10.47 -7.70
C ASP A 43 -6.82 -11.36 -6.47
N ASP A 44 -7.66 -10.91 -5.52
CA ASP A 44 -7.97 -11.66 -4.31
C ASP A 44 -9.44 -12.12 -4.25
N GLY A 45 -10.03 -12.35 -5.42
CA GLY A 45 -11.39 -12.89 -5.55
C GLY A 45 -12.49 -11.93 -5.09
N GLY A 46 -12.27 -10.64 -5.24
CA GLY A 46 -13.18 -9.56 -4.84
C GLY A 46 -13.20 -9.29 -3.33
N ARG A 47 -12.14 -9.69 -2.60
CA ARG A 47 -12.02 -9.43 -1.16
C ARG A 47 -11.44 -8.04 -0.90
N ASP A 48 -11.75 -7.50 0.28
CA ASP A 48 -11.09 -6.29 0.77
C ASP A 48 -9.71 -6.67 1.35
N ASN A 49 -8.65 -6.01 0.87
CA ASN A 49 -7.29 -6.13 1.39
C ASN A 49 -6.96 -4.88 2.18
N LEU A 50 -7.21 -4.95 3.49
CA LEU A 50 -6.93 -3.86 4.44
C LEU A 50 -5.66 -4.19 5.22
N PRO A 51 -4.65 -3.30 5.26
CA PRO A 51 -3.46 -3.55 6.05
C PRO A 51 -3.77 -3.41 7.55
N ASP A 52 -3.06 -4.18 8.38
CA ASP A 52 -3.20 -4.13 9.84
C ASP A 52 -2.49 -2.89 10.41
N TYR A 53 -3.17 -1.74 10.31
CA TYR A 53 -2.66 -0.44 10.78
C TYR A 53 -2.20 -0.49 12.25
N ALA A 54 -2.95 -1.18 13.11
CA ALA A 54 -2.62 -1.30 14.52
C ALA A 54 -1.28 -2.01 14.73
N ARG A 55 -1.02 -3.10 13.99
CA ARG A 55 0.28 -3.78 14.03
C ARG A 55 1.39 -2.99 13.36
N MET A 56 1.13 -2.29 12.25
CA MET A 56 2.13 -1.41 11.63
C MET A 56 2.64 -0.39 12.65
N LYS A 57 1.71 0.32 13.31
CA LYS A 57 2.02 1.30 14.36
C LYS A 57 2.71 0.68 15.57
N ALA A 58 2.25 -0.47 16.04
CA ALA A 58 2.84 -1.15 17.21
C ALA A 58 4.26 -1.69 16.94
N THR A 59 4.62 -1.95 15.68
CA THR A 59 5.94 -2.50 15.32
C THR A 59 7.04 -1.44 15.32
N GLN A 60 6.72 -0.17 15.03
CA GLN A 60 7.72 0.90 14.94
C GLN A 60 8.53 1.10 16.24
N PRO A 61 7.94 1.17 17.46
CA PRO A 61 8.72 1.33 18.69
C PRO A 61 9.75 0.21 18.90
N ALA A 62 9.36 -1.04 18.63
CA ALA A 62 10.25 -2.20 18.79
C ALA A 62 11.43 -2.20 17.79
N LEU A 63 11.26 -1.57 16.63
CA LEU A 63 12.32 -1.39 15.64
C LEU A 63 13.18 -0.15 15.92
N ALA A 64 12.60 0.93 16.44
CA ALA A 64 13.31 2.15 16.79
C ALA A 64 14.40 1.92 17.86
N GLU A 65 14.24 0.93 18.74
CA GLU A 65 15.29 0.51 19.68
C GLU A 65 16.55 -0.05 18.99
N LYS A 66 16.39 -0.63 17.79
CA LYS A 66 17.45 -1.35 17.06
C LYS A 66 17.99 -0.55 15.88
N PHE A 67 17.17 0.31 15.29
CA PHE A 67 17.47 1.06 14.09
C PHE A 67 17.24 2.55 14.37
N PRO A 68 18.30 3.36 14.49
CA PRO A 68 18.18 4.78 14.79
C PRO A 68 17.82 5.56 13.52
N THR A 69 16.57 5.39 13.06
CA THR A 69 15.97 6.14 11.95
C THR A 69 14.57 6.64 12.32
N GLU A 70 14.07 7.58 11.54
CA GLU A 70 12.68 8.02 11.62
C GLU A 70 11.78 7.00 10.92
N PHE A 71 10.69 6.64 11.59
CA PHE A 71 9.66 5.76 11.06
C PHE A 71 8.39 6.57 10.82
N LEU A 72 7.84 6.46 9.62
CA LEU A 72 6.59 7.09 9.21
C LEU A 72 5.58 6.00 8.86
N LEU A 73 4.29 6.27 9.10
CA LEU A 73 3.18 5.42 8.67
C LEU A 73 2.68 5.91 7.32
N GLY A 74 2.88 5.13 6.26
CA GLY A 74 2.30 5.42 4.96
C GLY A 74 1.22 4.41 4.57
N ILE A 75 0.52 4.74 3.50
CA ILE A 75 -0.46 3.87 2.84
C ILE A 75 -0.43 4.09 1.34
N GLU A 76 -0.48 3.01 0.56
CA GLU A 76 -0.89 3.06 -0.83
C GLU A 76 -2.40 2.77 -0.90
N ALA A 77 -3.17 3.83 -1.10
CA ALA A 77 -4.61 3.82 -1.10
C ALA A 77 -5.14 3.55 -2.53
N GLY A 78 -5.40 2.28 -2.82
CA GLY A 78 -6.08 1.82 -4.03
C GLY A 78 -7.49 2.39 -4.10
N TYR A 79 -7.75 3.20 -5.12
CA TYR A 79 -9.03 3.84 -5.33
C TYR A 79 -9.89 3.06 -6.30
N PHE A 80 -11.04 2.63 -5.81
CA PHE A 80 -12.10 2.05 -6.61
C PHE A 80 -13.41 2.80 -6.36
N ALA A 81 -13.96 3.44 -7.40
CA ALA A 81 -15.08 4.37 -7.26
C ALA A 81 -16.33 3.77 -6.56
N PRO A 82 -16.75 2.51 -6.84
CA PRO A 82 -17.83 1.87 -6.11
C PRO A 82 -17.59 1.71 -4.60
N ALA A 83 -16.34 1.74 -4.15
CA ALA A 83 -15.96 1.63 -2.74
C ALA A 83 -15.65 2.99 -2.06
N ASP A 84 -15.86 4.14 -2.73
CA ASP A 84 -15.46 5.47 -2.25
C ASP A 84 -15.86 5.78 -0.79
N ALA A 85 -17.06 5.36 -0.36
CA ALA A 85 -17.50 5.55 1.02
C ALA A 85 -16.66 4.75 2.04
N ARG A 86 -16.36 3.48 1.75
CA ARG A 86 -15.51 2.62 2.60
C ARG A 86 -14.07 3.12 2.59
N PHE A 87 -13.58 3.52 1.41
CA PHE A 87 -12.26 4.10 1.21
C PHE A 87 -12.05 5.35 2.09
N ARG A 88 -12.95 6.32 2.01
CA ARG A 88 -12.90 7.54 2.85
C ARG A 88 -13.01 7.20 4.32
N GLN A 89 -13.93 6.31 4.69
CA GLN A 89 -14.08 5.88 6.08
C GLN A 89 -12.78 5.24 6.61
N TYR A 90 -12.08 4.43 5.82
CA TYR A 90 -10.81 3.84 6.25
C TYR A 90 -9.76 4.93 6.47
N LEU A 91 -9.58 5.86 5.54
CA LEU A 91 -8.60 6.94 5.67
C LEU A 91 -8.93 7.91 6.81
N ASP A 92 -10.19 8.28 7.02
CA ASP A 92 -10.62 9.19 8.09
C ASP A 92 -10.39 8.60 9.50
N ASN A 93 -10.32 7.27 9.60
CA ASN A 93 -10.11 6.56 10.87
C ASN A 93 -8.63 6.26 11.18
N HIS A 94 -7.70 6.62 10.30
CA HIS A 94 -6.28 6.33 10.46
C HIS A 94 -5.41 7.56 10.20
N ASP A 95 -4.43 7.77 11.07
CA ASP A 95 -3.51 8.91 10.99
C ASP A 95 -2.23 8.45 10.28
N PHE A 96 -2.19 8.64 8.96
CA PHE A 96 -1.02 8.32 8.11
C PHE A 96 -0.21 9.59 7.83
N ASP A 97 1.11 9.47 7.85
CA ASP A 97 2.05 10.53 7.49
C ASP A 97 2.13 10.74 5.96
N LEU A 98 1.89 9.67 5.19
CA LEU A 98 1.89 9.67 3.73
C LEU A 98 0.73 8.85 3.17
N THR A 99 -0.01 9.42 2.23
CA THR A 99 -1.04 8.70 1.46
C THR A 99 -0.72 8.83 -0.02
N LEU A 100 -0.43 7.70 -0.65
CA LEU A 100 -0.34 7.58 -2.11
C LEU A 100 -1.71 7.16 -2.63
N LEU A 101 -2.29 7.93 -3.53
CA LEU A 101 -3.53 7.54 -4.21
C LEU A 101 -3.17 6.79 -5.49
N SER A 102 -3.62 5.55 -5.60
CA SER A 102 -3.32 4.68 -6.74
C SER A 102 -4.59 4.12 -7.36
N PHE A 103 -4.50 3.64 -8.60
CA PHE A 103 -5.59 2.98 -9.32
C PHE A 103 -5.06 1.66 -9.85
N HIS A 104 -5.55 0.54 -9.29
CA HIS A 104 -5.04 -0.79 -9.65
C HIS A 104 -6.03 -1.58 -10.49
N HIS A 105 -7.33 -1.37 -10.33
CA HIS A 105 -8.34 -2.14 -11.06
C HIS A 105 -9.60 -1.36 -11.42
N ASP A 106 -10.43 -1.97 -12.26
CA ASP A 106 -11.79 -1.54 -12.60
C ASP A 106 -12.90 -2.37 -11.91
N GLY A 107 -12.49 -3.31 -11.05
CA GLY A 107 -13.36 -4.24 -10.31
C GLY A 107 -13.53 -5.60 -11.00
N HIS A 108 -12.99 -5.75 -12.21
CA HIS A 108 -12.94 -7.01 -12.95
C HIS A 108 -11.50 -7.41 -13.28
N TYR A 109 -10.65 -6.44 -13.61
CA TYR A 109 -9.27 -6.65 -14.03
C TYR A 109 -8.32 -5.72 -13.27
N ASP A 110 -7.17 -6.26 -12.86
CA ASP A 110 -6.01 -5.44 -12.53
C ASP A 110 -5.42 -4.84 -13.82
N TYR A 111 -5.05 -3.55 -13.80
CA TYR A 111 -4.57 -2.83 -14.99
C TYR A 111 -3.21 -3.33 -15.51
N LEU A 112 -2.46 -4.08 -14.70
CA LEU A 112 -1.20 -4.71 -15.07
C LEU A 112 -1.37 -6.16 -15.55
N ASP A 113 -2.59 -6.71 -15.53
CA ASP A 113 -2.84 -8.05 -16.05
C ASP A 113 -2.38 -8.19 -17.50
N GLU A 114 -1.62 -9.25 -17.79
CA GLU A 114 -1.12 -9.53 -19.15
C GLU A 114 -2.23 -9.61 -20.20
N GLN A 115 -3.44 -9.99 -19.76
CA GLN A 115 -4.63 -10.07 -20.61
C GLN A 115 -5.00 -8.68 -21.18
N LEU A 116 -4.84 -7.61 -20.38
CA LEU A 116 -5.08 -6.25 -20.82
C LEU A 116 -3.97 -5.73 -21.72
N ILE A 117 -2.71 -6.16 -21.55
CA ILE A 117 -1.56 -5.71 -22.36
C ILE A 117 -1.79 -5.97 -23.87
N THR A 118 -2.59 -6.97 -24.21
CA THR A 118 -2.92 -7.30 -25.61
C THR A 118 -4.16 -6.58 -26.16
N MET A 119 -4.94 -5.91 -25.30
CA MET A 119 -6.11 -5.15 -25.69
C MET A 119 -5.72 -3.77 -26.25
N PRO A 120 -6.39 -3.28 -27.31
CA PRO A 120 -6.24 -1.91 -27.76
C PRO A 120 -6.53 -0.93 -26.62
N ALA A 121 -5.68 0.08 -26.41
CA ALA A 121 -5.80 1.05 -25.31
C ALA A 121 -7.18 1.72 -25.18
N LYS A 122 -7.92 1.87 -26.28
CA LYS A 122 -9.28 2.42 -26.26
C LYS A 122 -10.30 1.48 -25.59
N GLN A 123 -10.10 0.17 -25.66
CA GLN A 123 -10.95 -0.85 -25.05
C GLN A 123 -10.57 -1.13 -23.58
N GLN A 124 -9.43 -0.63 -23.11
CA GLN A 124 -9.04 -0.71 -21.70
C GLN A 124 -9.70 0.39 -20.84
N LEU A 125 -10.34 1.39 -21.48
CA LEU A 125 -10.87 2.60 -20.83
C LEU A 125 -12.40 2.76 -21.02
N GLU A 126 -13.05 1.86 -21.75
CA GLU A 126 -14.50 1.86 -22.05
C GLU A 126 -15.19 0.67 -21.37
#